data_AF-A0A0B1SDG1-F1
#
_entry.id   AF-A0A0B1SDG1-F1
#
_cell.length_a   1.000
_cell.length_b   1.000
_cell.length_c   1.000
_cell.angle_alpha   90.00
_cell.angle_beta   90.00
_cell.angle_gamma   90.00
#
_symmetry.space_group_name_H-M   'P 1'
#
loop_
_entity.id
_entity.type
_entity.pdbx_description
1 polymer ?
#
loop_
_entity_poly.entity_id
_entity_poly.type
_entity_poly.pdbx_seq_one_letter_code
_entity_poly.pdbx_strand_id
1 'polypeptide(L)' 'MTDFSPQSWSDLSDRLWKDKQLFRSFIKHYYRNDYNNECYADDKCRRGFVCDMKKARSYDESFCASLN' A
#
# COMPACT_ATOMS: atom_id res chain seq x y z
N MET A 1 7.18 -11.21 3.36
CA MET A 1 7.14 -10.95 4.81
C MET A 1 7.69 -12.17 5.51
N THR A 2 8.43 -11.97 6.59
CA THR A 2 8.99 -13.04 7.42
C THR A 2 8.12 -13.34 8.63
N ASP A 3 7.42 -12.33 9.16
CA ASP A 3 6.56 -12.41 10.35
C ASP A 3 5.48 -11.30 10.36
N PHE A 4 4.83 -11.09 11.52
CA PHE A 4 3.81 -10.06 11.76
C PHE A 4 4.32 -8.87 12.59
N SER A 5 5.64 -8.69 12.69
CA SER A 5 6.21 -7.54 13.40
C SER A 5 5.87 -6.21 12.70
N PRO A 6 5.91 -5.07 13.43
CA PRO A 6 5.74 -3.75 12.81
C PRO A 6 6.70 -3.49 11.65
N GLN A 7 7.93 -3.99 11.74
CA GLN A 7 8.93 -3.85 10.67
C GLN A 7 8.49 -4.60 9.40
N SER A 8 8.00 -5.83 9.53
CA SER A 8 7.48 -6.61 8.39
C SER A 8 6.35 -5.88 7.65
N TRP A 9 5.48 -5.17 8.37
CA TRP A 9 4.42 -4.34 7.77
C TRP A 9 4.95 -3.06 7.13
N SER A 10 5.92 -2.40 7.76
CA SER A 10 6.62 -1.25 7.18
C SER A 10 7.26 -1.63 5.84
N ASP A 11 8.02 -2.72 5.81
CA ASP A 11 8.68 -3.23 4.61
C ASP A 11 7.66 -3.62 3.52
N LEU A 12 6.52 -4.22 3.92
CA LEU A 12 5.43 -4.50 2.99
C LEU A 12 4.91 -3.22 2.34
N SER A 13 4.66 -2.15 3.12
CA SER A 13 4.14 -0.88 2.58
C SER A 13 5.10 -0.27 1.53
N ASP A 14 6.41 -0.36 1.76
CA ASP A 14 7.41 0.10 0.79
C ASP A 14 7.43 -0.75 -0.48
N ARG A 15 7.26 -2.06 -0.35
CA ARG A 15 7.16 -2.98 -1.49
C ARG A 15 5.89 -2.73 -2.30
N LEU A 16 4.76 -2.47 -1.65
CA LEU A 16 3.50 -2.13 -2.33
C LEU A 16 3.60 -0.83 -3.13
N TRP A 17 4.44 0.13 -2.71
CA TRP A 17 4.74 1.32 -3.50
C TRP A 17 5.65 1.05 -4.70
N LYS A 18 6.67 0.19 -4.55
CA LYS A 18 7.68 -0.05 -5.60
C LYS A 18 7.22 -1.09 -6.64
N ASP A 19 6.47 -2.10 -6.22
CA ASP A 19 6.05 -3.23 -7.04
C ASP A 19 4.56 -3.13 -7.39
N LYS A 20 4.27 -2.73 -8.63
CA LYS A 20 2.89 -2.60 -9.15
C LYS A 20 2.16 -3.95 -9.22
N GLN A 21 2.84 -5.06 -9.48
CA GLN A 21 2.21 -6.38 -9.50
C GLN A 21 1.94 -6.88 -8.08
N LEU A 22 2.92 -6.65 -7.19
CA LEU A 22 2.77 -6.48 -5.75
C LEU A 22 1.39 -5.97 -5.34
N PHE A 23 1.18 -4.70 -5.67
CA PHE A 23 0.00 -3.96 -5.30
C PHE A 23 -1.28 -4.47 -5.95
N ARG A 24 -1.22 -4.92 -7.22
CA ARG A 24 -2.37 -5.51 -7.91
C ARG A 24 -2.92 -6.73 -7.15
N SER A 25 -2.04 -7.62 -6.68
CA SER A 25 -2.44 -8.76 -5.84
C SER A 25 -3.00 -8.31 -4.50
N PHE A 26 -2.39 -7.31 -3.85
CA PHE A 26 -2.89 -6.75 -2.60
C PHE A 26 -4.32 -6.21 -2.72
N ILE A 27 -4.61 -5.41 -3.75
CA ILE A 27 -5.94 -4.81 -3.95
C ILE A 27 -7.02 -5.88 -4.18
N LYS A 28 -6.69 -6.94 -4.91
CA LYS A 28 -7.57 -8.10 -5.07
C LYS A 28 -7.97 -8.71 -3.71
N HIS A 29 -6.99 -8.91 -2.83
CA HIS A 29 -7.23 -9.43 -1.48
C HIS A 29 -7.97 -8.43 -0.58
N TYR A 30 -7.68 -7.13 -0.70
CA TYR A 30 -8.33 -6.07 0.06
C TYR A 30 -9.85 -6.04 -0.21
N TYR A 31 -10.26 -6.04 -1.47
CA TYR A 31 -11.67 -6.02 -1.85
C TYR A 31 -12.36 -7.39 -1.80
N ARG A 32 -11.59 -8.47 -1.61
CA ARG A 32 -12.10 -9.86 -1.61
C ARG A 32 -12.90 -10.19 -2.87
N ASN A 33 -12.47 -9.67 -4.02
CA ASN A 33 -13.11 -9.90 -5.30
C ASN A 33 -12.06 -10.18 -6.39
N ASP A 34 -12.50 -10.74 -7.51
CA ASP A 34 -11.67 -10.97 -8.70
C ASP A 34 -11.68 -9.78 -9.67
N TYR A 35 -12.21 -8.62 -9.24
CA TYR A 35 -12.25 -7.45 -10.09
C TYR A 35 -10.82 -6.94 -10.36
N ASN A 36 -10.48 -6.83 -11.64
CA ASN A 36 -9.19 -6.30 -12.06
C ASN A 36 -9.17 -4.77 -11.88
N ASN A 37 -8.99 -4.33 -10.64
CA ASN A 37 -8.99 -2.92 -10.28
C ASN A 37 -7.80 -2.20 -10.95
N GLU A 38 -8.06 -1.16 -11.74
CA GLU A 38 -7.02 -0.37 -12.44
C GLU A 38 -6.13 0.47 -11.51
N CYS A 39 -6.44 0.52 -10.21
CA CYS A 39 -5.68 1.25 -9.18
C CYS A 39 -4.20 0.87 -9.12
N TYR A 40 -3.79 -0.33 -9.59
CA TYR A 40 -2.37 -0.68 -9.64
C TYR A 40 -1.57 0.11 -10.68
N ALA A 41 -2.24 0.68 -11.68
CA ALA A 41 -1.63 1.51 -12.71
C ALA A 41 -1.69 3.01 -12.35
N ASP A 42 -2.68 3.44 -11.56
CA ASP A 42 -2.82 4.83 -11.08
C ASP A 42 -2.01 5.08 -9.80
N ASP A 43 -0.96 5.89 -9.93
CA ASP A 43 -0.09 6.25 -8.82
C ASP A 43 -0.81 7.05 -7.72
N LYS A 44 -1.83 7.85 -8.06
CA LYS A 44 -2.62 8.58 -7.06
C LYS A 44 -3.47 7.62 -6.23
N CYS A 45 -4.12 6.66 -6.89
CA CYS A 45 -4.91 5.64 -6.21
C CYS A 45 -4.02 4.77 -5.31
N ARG A 46 -2.92 4.27 -5.85
CA ARG A 46 -1.94 3.46 -5.10
C ARG A 46 -1.33 4.20 -3.92
N ARG A 47 -0.98 5.49 -4.10
CA ARG A 47 -0.48 6.33 -3.02
C ARG A 47 -1.47 6.41 -1.87
N GLY A 48 -2.77 6.53 -2.14
CA GLY A 48 -3.82 6.55 -1.10
C GLY A 48 -3.74 5.31 -0.19
N PHE A 49 -3.80 4.12 -0.78
CA PHE A 49 -3.72 2.86 -0.04
C PHE A 49 -2.43 2.68 0.75
N VAL A 50 -1.27 2.95 0.12
CA VAL A 50 0.02 2.80 0.80
C VAL A 50 0.17 3.83 1.93
N CYS A 51 -0.32 5.04 1.72
CA CYS A 51 -0.31 6.09 2.72
C CYS A 51 -1.20 5.74 3.91
N ASP A 52 -2.41 5.21 3.68
CA ASP A 52 -3.31 4.75 4.75
C ASP A 52 -2.70 3.61 5.56
N MET A 53 -1.91 2.72 4.95
CA MET A 53 -1.15 1.70 5.69
C MET A 53 -0.02 2.29 6.55
N LYS A 54 0.59 3.39 6.12
CA LYS A 54 1.69 4.05 6.85
C LYS A 54 1.19 5.00 7.94
N LYS A 55 -0.01 5.58 7.78
CA LYS A 55 -0.58 6.55 8.72
C LYS A 55 -1.08 5.85 9.97
N ALA A 56 -0.38 6.09 11.08
CA ALA A 56 -0.85 5.73 12.43
C ALA A 56 -1.53 6.90 13.15
N ARG A 57 -1.56 8.10 12.53
CA ARG A 57 -2.13 9.33 13.09
C ARG A 57 -3.01 10.05 12.07
N SER A 58 -4.20 10.42 12.49
CA SER A 58 -5.14 11.21 11.67
C SER A 58 -4.51 12.54 11.25
N TYR A 59 -4.73 12.93 9.99
CA TYR A 59 -4.28 14.20 9.39
C TYR A 59 -2.76 14.46 9.40
N ASP A 60 -1.94 13.44 9.65
CA ASP A 60 -0.48 13.54 9.62
C ASP A 60 0.08 12.98 8.30
N GLU A 61 0.35 13.86 7.33
CA GLU A 61 0.88 13.47 6.02
C GLU A 61 2.39 13.20 6.03
N SER A 62 3.08 13.46 7.15
CA SER A 62 4.53 13.23 7.25
C SER A 62 4.90 11.76 7.07
N PHE A 63 4.00 10.84 7.44
CA PHE A 63 4.13 9.39 7.24
C PHE A 63 4.21 8.99 5.75
N CYS A 64 3.74 9.86 4.85
CA CYS A 64 3.63 9.58 3.41
C CYS A 64 4.61 10.41 2.56
N ALA A 65 5.55 11.10 3.19
CA ALA A 65 6.53 11.97 2.53
C ALA A 65 7.48 11.20 1.60
N SER A 66 7.66 9.90 1.79
CA SER A 66 8.53 9.05 0.97
C SER A 66 7.85 8.48 -0.30
N LEU A 67 6.55 8.72 -0.49
CA LEU A 67 5.75 8.16 -1.59
C LEU A 67 5.65 9.11 -2.80
N ASN A 68 6.78 9.70 -3.21
CA ASN A 68 6.85 10.64 -4.34
C ASN A 68 6.98 9.93 -5.68
#